data_AF-A0A7V2XAH2-F1
#
_entry.id   AF-A0A7V2XAH2-F1
#
_cell.length_a   1.000
_cell.length_b   1.000
_cell.length_c   1.000
_cell.angle_alpha   90.00
_cell.angle_beta   90.00
_cell.angle_gamma   90.00
#
_symmetry.space_group_name_H-M   'P 1'
#
loop_
_entity.id
_entity.type
_entity.pdbx_description
1 polymer ?
#
loop_
_entity_poly.entity_id
_entity_poly.type
_entity_poly.pdbx_seq_one_letter_code
_entity_poly.pdbx_strand_id
1 'polypeptide(L)'
;MEDPLGDGIKVDISGLAHILRDEGQMRERYLNFLRPTIENPYEIWLTEYETKSGQTKFRKRYIGLYSDPVGKTNLIVIGEQGPQQSILWDAFQMRKKTMDRLREGNLLYVRQA
;
A
#
# COMPACT_ATOMS: atom_id res chain seq x y z
N MET A 1 10.58 8.32 3.17
CA MET A 1 9.27 8.83 2.70
C MET A 1 8.45 9.04 3.95
N GLU A 2 7.50 9.95 3.97
CA GLU A 2 6.66 10.18 5.15
C GLU A 2 5.19 10.06 4.73
N ASP A 3 4.36 9.42 5.57
CA ASP A 3 2.92 9.39 5.33
C ASP A 3 2.20 10.60 5.95
N PRO A 4 0.93 10.88 5.60
CA PRO A 4 0.15 11.97 6.20
C PRO A 4 -0.05 11.90 7.71
N LEU A 5 0.33 10.80 8.37
CA LEU A 5 0.26 10.65 9.83
C LEU A 5 1.60 11.00 10.50
N GLY A 6 2.62 11.38 9.72
CA GLY A 6 3.96 11.70 10.19
C GLY A 6 4.87 10.49 10.36
N ASP A 7 4.44 9.29 9.93
CA ASP A 7 5.25 8.08 10.07
C ASP A 7 6.26 7.96 8.93
N GLY A 8 7.52 7.71 9.31
CA GLY A 8 8.59 7.42 8.36
C GLY A 8 8.38 6.07 7.68
N ILE A 9 8.37 6.03 6.35
CA ILE A 9 8.23 4.82 5.55
C ILE A 9 9.55 4.48 4.89
N LYS A 10 10.01 3.25 5.15
CA LYS A 10 11.14 2.60 4.49
C LYS A 10 10.65 1.59 3.48
N VAL A 11 11.26 1.61 2.30
CA VAL A 11 10.97 0.67 1.22
C VAL A 11 12.03 -0.41 1.22
N ASP A 12 11.61 -1.66 1.40
CA ASP A 12 12.47 -2.81 1.19
C ASP A 12 12.31 -3.32 -0.25
N ILE A 13 13.34 -3.10 -1.07
CA ILE A 13 13.36 -3.50 -2.48
C ILE A 13 13.24 -5.03 -2.61
N SER A 14 13.73 -5.81 -1.65
CA SER A 14 13.59 -7.27 -1.67
C SER A 14 12.14 -7.69 -1.54
N GLY A 15 11.36 -6.95 -0.73
CA GLY A 15 9.91 -7.10 -0.62
C GLY A 15 9.18 -6.77 -1.91
N LEU A 16 9.72 -5.85 -2.73
CA LEU A 16 9.13 -5.46 -4.01
C LEU A 16 9.59 -6.30 -5.21
N ALA A 17 10.45 -7.31 -5.00
CA ALA A 17 11.05 -8.07 -6.09
C ALA A 17 10.01 -8.77 -6.98
N HIS A 18 8.85 -9.15 -6.47
CA HIS A 18 7.76 -9.74 -7.27
C HIS A 18 7.07 -8.74 -8.20
N ILE A 19 7.16 -7.44 -7.93
CA ILE A 19 6.68 -6.39 -8.84
C ILE A 19 7.63 -6.26 -10.03
N LEU A 20 8.92 -6.38 -9.78
CA LEU A 20 9.99 -6.21 -10.76
C LEU A 20 10.19 -7.44 -11.66
N ARG A 21 9.90 -8.66 -11.16
CA ARG A 21 10.17 -9.92 -11.87
C ARG A 21 9.13 -10.31 -12.92
N ASP A 22 8.00 -9.61 -13.02
CA ASP A 22 6.91 -9.94 -13.95
C ASP A 22 6.96 -9.02 -15.19
N GLU A 23 8.03 -9.17 -15.98
CA GLU A 23 8.34 -8.35 -17.17
C GLU A 23 7.22 -8.35 -18.22
N GLY A 24 6.35 -9.38 -18.23
CA GLY A 24 5.26 -9.53 -19.19
C GLY A 24 4.03 -8.64 -18.94
N GLN A 25 3.90 -7.98 -17.78
CA GLN A 25 2.71 -7.19 -17.43
C GLN A 25 2.97 -5.69 -17.19
N MET A 26 4.16 -5.20 -17.54
CA MET A 26 4.57 -3.79 -17.39
C MET A 26 4.34 -3.26 -15.96
N ARG A 27 4.52 -4.11 -14.93
CA ARG A 27 4.22 -3.75 -13.53
C ARG A 27 5.20 -2.75 -12.94
N GLU A 28 6.38 -2.59 -13.54
CA GLU A 28 7.35 -1.55 -13.21
C GLU A 28 6.74 -0.14 -13.28
N ARG A 29 5.74 0.09 -14.14
CA ARG A 29 5.03 1.38 -14.20
C ARG A 29 4.35 1.74 -12.87
N TYR A 30 4.03 0.75 -12.03
CA TYR A 30 3.44 0.97 -10.71
C TYR A 30 4.43 1.54 -9.71
N LEU A 31 5.73 1.44 -9.95
CA LEU A 31 6.75 2.09 -9.11
C LEU A 31 6.57 3.61 -9.11
N ASN A 32 6.12 4.19 -10.22
CA ASN A 32 5.84 5.63 -10.33
C ASN A 32 4.72 6.09 -9.38
N PHE A 33 3.83 5.17 -8.98
CA PHE A 33 2.71 5.43 -8.09
C PHE A 33 2.99 5.04 -6.63
N LEU A 34 4.11 4.35 -6.33
CA LEU A 34 4.48 3.98 -4.96
C LEU A 34 4.61 5.22 -4.07
N ARG A 35 5.47 6.16 -4.47
CA ARG A 35 5.71 7.38 -3.71
C ARG A 35 4.45 8.22 -3.51
N PRO A 36 3.69 8.55 -4.58
CA PRO A 36 2.42 9.24 -4.41
C PRO A 36 1.43 8.51 -3.50
N THR A 37 1.40 7.17 -3.51
CA THR A 37 0.47 6.41 -2.64
C THR A 37 0.87 6.46 -1.18
N ILE A 38 2.16 6.63 -0.88
CA ILE A 38 2.66 6.73 0.49
C ILE A 38 2.51 8.15 1.02
N GLU A 39 2.95 9.15 0.24
CA GLU A 39 3.01 10.55 0.68
C GLU A 39 1.67 11.26 0.53
N ASN A 40 0.81 10.81 -0.39
CA ASN A 40 -0.52 11.37 -0.62
C ASN A 40 -1.57 10.28 -0.96
N PRO A 41 -1.80 9.31 -0.05
CA PRO A 41 -2.83 8.30 -0.22
C PRO A 41 -4.22 8.91 -0.34
N TYR A 42 -5.14 8.16 -0.93
CA TYR A 42 -6.58 8.41 -0.80
C TYR A 42 -7.08 7.96 0.57
N GLU A 43 -6.65 6.78 1.04
CA GLU A 43 -7.01 6.23 2.35
C GLU A 43 -5.81 5.50 2.99
N ILE A 44 -5.77 5.47 4.32
CA ILE A 44 -4.87 4.61 5.12
C ILE A 44 -5.72 3.81 6.10
N TRP A 45 -5.59 2.49 6.04
CA TRP A 45 -6.27 1.55 6.95
C TRP A 45 -5.26 0.79 7.79
N LEU A 46 -5.54 0.65 9.09
CA LEU A 46 -4.81 -0.22 9.99
C LEU A 46 -5.54 -1.55 10.12
N THR A 47 -4.94 -2.61 9.59
CA THR A 47 -5.51 -3.95 9.64
C THR A 47 -4.68 -4.86 10.54
N GLU A 48 -5.38 -5.60 11.39
CA GLU A 48 -4.81 -6.66 12.21
C GLU A 48 -4.66 -7.94 11.38
N TYR A 49 -3.59 -8.69 11.61
CA TYR A 49 -3.46 -10.04 11.08
C TYR A 49 -2.65 -10.93 12.03
N GLU A 50 -2.95 -12.21 12.03
CA GLU A 50 -2.17 -13.20 12.76
C GLU A 50 -1.01 -13.71 11.90
N THR A 51 0.18 -13.75 12.49
CA THR A 51 1.33 -14.42 11.86
C THR A 51 1.18 -15.93 11.96
N LYS A 52 1.99 -16.66 11.16
CA LYS A 52 2.09 -18.13 11.27
C LYS A 52 2.51 -18.62 12.67
N SER A 53 3.15 -17.76 13.47
CA SER A 53 3.54 -18.06 14.84
C SER A 53 2.45 -17.73 15.88
N GLY A 54 1.25 -17.31 15.44
CA GLY A 54 0.14 -16.94 16.32
C GLY A 54 0.30 -15.57 16.98
N GLN A 55 1.18 -14.70 16.46
CA GLN A 55 1.32 -13.34 16.96
C GLN A 55 0.41 -12.40 16.19
N THR A 56 -0.36 -11.59 16.90
CA THR A 56 -1.06 -10.45 16.31
C THR A 56 -0.05 -9.39 15.86
N LYS A 57 -0.14 -8.97 14.61
CA LYS A 57 0.59 -7.83 14.05
C LYS A 57 -0.35 -6.88 13.32
N PHE A 58 0.11 -5.66 13.12
CA PHE A 58 -0.62 -4.62 12.42
C PHE A 58 0.08 -4.19 11.14
N ARG A 59 -0.71 -3.91 10.11
CA ARG A 59 -0.24 -3.41 8.82
C ARG A 59 -1.05 -2.20 8.41
N LYS A 60 -0.36 -1.19 7.89
CA LYS A 60 -0.99 -0.08 7.19
C LYS A 60 -1.19 -0.47 5.73
N ARG A 61 -2.43 -0.34 5.25
CA ARG A 61 -2.81 -0.43 3.85
C ARG A 61 -3.04 0.98 3.34
N TYR A 62 -2.18 1.42 2.43
CA TYR A 62 -2.30 2.70 1.74
C TYR A 62 -3.00 2.47 0.41
N ILE A 63 -4.07 3.22 0.16
CA ILE A 63 -4.85 3.11 -1.07
C ILE A 63 -4.63 4.38 -1.88
N GLY A 64 -4.12 4.24 -3.10
CA GLY A 64 -3.98 5.29 -4.08
C GLY A 64 -4.95 5.10 -5.24
N LEU A 65 -5.63 6.17 -5.66
CA LEU A 65 -6.55 6.16 -6.80
C LEU A 65 -5.92 6.93 -7.96
N TYR A 66 -5.60 6.24 -9.04
CA TYR A 66 -4.94 6.82 -10.21
C TYR A 66 -5.77 6.64 -11.47
N SER A 67 -5.64 7.57 -12.41
CA SER A 67 -6.12 7.39 -13.78
C SER A 67 -4.90 7.01 -14.62
N ASP A 68 -4.78 5.73 -14.96
CA ASP A 68 -3.82 5.23 -15.94
C ASP A 68 -4.42 5.45 -17.35
N PRO A 69 -3.64 5.60 -18.44
CA PRO A 69 -4.19 5.73 -19.79
C PRO A 69 -5.06 4.53 -20.23
N VAL A 70 -4.92 3.39 -19.53
CA VAL A 70 -5.71 2.17 -19.73
C VAL A 70 -6.99 2.14 -18.85
N GLY A 71 -7.19 3.13 -17.98
CA GLY A 71 -8.37 3.28 -17.12
C GLY A 71 -8.04 3.71 -15.68
N LYS A 72 -9.06 3.86 -14.82
CA LYS A 72 -8.83 4.12 -13.39
C LYS A 72 -8.22 2.89 -12.72
N THR A 73 -6.95 3.00 -12.34
CA THR A 73 -6.17 1.98 -11.65
C THR A 73 -6.13 2.33 -10.18
N ASN A 74 -6.66 1.45 -9.33
CA ASN A 74 -6.46 1.57 -7.90
C ASN A 74 -5.18 0.83 -7.54
N LEU A 75 -4.25 1.50 -6.87
CA LEU A 75 -3.04 0.90 -6.37
C LEU A 75 -3.16 0.75 -4.85
N ILE A 76 -2.79 -0.41 -4.34
CA ILE A 76 -2.71 -0.66 -2.92
C ILE A 76 -1.25 -0.93 -2.60
N VAL A 77 -0.76 -0.23 -1.59
CA VAL A 77 0.57 -0.40 -1.04
C VAL A 77 0.40 -0.89 0.39
N ILE A 78 1.12 -1.94 0.77
CA ILE A 78 1.04 -2.47 2.13
C ILE A 78 2.39 -2.34 2.83
N GLY A 79 2.33 -1.74 4.02
CA GLY A 79 3.44 -1.62 4.95
C GLY A 79 3.15 -2.32 6.28
N GLU A 80 4.16 -2.98 6.82
CA GLU A 80 4.16 -3.46 8.20
C GLU A 80 4.53 -2.30 9.12
N GLN A 81 3.71 -2.07 10.14
CA GLN A 81 3.99 -1.01 11.11
C GLN A 81 5.10 -1.47 12.05
N GLY A 82 6.12 -0.63 12.23
CA GLY A 82 7.17 -0.81 13.22
C GLY A 82 7.24 0.38 14.17
N PRO A 83 8.08 0.29 15.22
CA PRO A 83 8.33 1.42 16.12
C PRO A 83 8.94 2.58 15.33
N GLN A 84 8.26 3.74 15.30
CA GLN A 84 8.67 4.99 14.64
C GLN A 84 8.80 4.95 13.11
N GLN A 85 8.58 3.79 12.48
CA GLN A 85 8.68 3.64 11.03
C GLN A 85 7.87 2.44 10.54
N SER A 86 7.29 2.54 9.35
CA SER A 86 6.71 1.37 8.66
C SER A 86 7.64 0.84 7.57
N ILE A 87 7.54 -0.45 7.30
CA ILE A 87 8.29 -1.14 6.24
C ILE A 87 7.33 -1.55 5.14
N LEU A 88 7.51 -1.02 3.93
CA LEU A 88 6.75 -1.40 2.76
C LEU A 88 7.24 -2.75 2.23
N TRP A 89 6.30 -3.67 2.01
CA TRP A 89 6.59 -5.02 1.51
C TRP A 89 5.84 -5.38 0.23
N ASP A 90 4.76 -4.68 -0.14
CA ASP A 90 4.00 -5.01 -1.35
C ASP A 90 3.29 -3.80 -1.96
N ALA A 91 3.11 -3.84 -3.27
CA ALA A 91 2.23 -2.95 -4.00
C ALA A 91 1.62 -3.65 -5.21
N PHE A 92 0.30 -3.53 -5.37
CA PHE A 92 -0.43 -4.19 -6.44
C PHE A 92 -1.66 -3.42 -6.87
N GLN A 93 -1.98 -3.53 -8.16
CA GLN A 93 -3.21 -2.98 -8.72
C GLN A 93 -4.41 -3.83 -8.30
N MET A 94 -5.52 -3.17 -7.99
CA MET A 94 -6.79 -3.80 -7.70
C MET A 94 -7.93 -3.20 -8.53
N ARG A 95 -8.87 -4.07 -8.91
CA ARG A 95 -10.16 -3.63 -9.45
C ARG A 95 -11.00 -3.02 -8.33
N LYS A 96 -11.80 -2.00 -8.66
CA LYS A 96 -12.64 -1.27 -7.69
C LYS A 96 -13.46 -2.20 -6.79
N LYS A 97 -14.12 -3.20 -7.38
CA LYS A 97 -14.98 -4.17 -6.66
C LYS A 97 -14.25 -5.02 -5.61
N THR A 98 -12.93 -5.13 -5.70
CA THR A 98 -12.13 -5.94 -4.76
C THR A 98 -11.51 -5.07 -3.65
N MET A 99 -11.53 -3.74 -3.80
CA MET A 99 -10.94 -2.83 -2.80
C MET A 99 -11.70 -2.79 -1.48
N ASP A 100 -13.02 -2.94 -1.52
CA ASP A 100 -13.84 -2.85 -0.30
C ASP A 100 -13.46 -3.93 0.73
N ARG A 101 -12.94 -5.07 0.27
CA ARG A 101 -12.41 -6.13 1.16
C ARG A 101 -11.13 -5.74 1.90
N LEU A 102 -10.44 -4.72 1.43
CA LEU A 102 -9.18 -4.26 2.02
C LEU A 102 -9.36 -3.04 2.92
N ARG A 103 -10.55 -2.42 2.88
CA ARG A 103 -11.04 -1.39 3.80
C ARG A 103 -11.53 -2.03 5.09
N GLU A 104 -10.60 -2.66 5.80
CA GLU A 104 -10.87 -3.47 6.98
C GLU A 104 -9.98 -3.03 8.15
N GLY A 105 -10.55 -3.05 9.34
CA GLY A 105 -9.92 -2.56 10.56
C GLY A 105 -10.21 -1.07 10.77
N ASN A 106 -9.21 -0.32 11.24
CA ASN A 106 -9.38 1.07 11.61
C ASN A 106 -8.97 2.00 10.45
N LEU A 107 -9.88 2.86 10.00
CA LEU A 107 -9.54 3.95 9.09
C LEU A 107 -8.70 4.98 9.85
N LEU A 108 -7.44 5.16 9.46
CA LEU A 108 -6.53 6.12 10.07
C LEU A 108 -6.54 7.48 9.35
N TYR A 109 -6.73 7.45 8.04
CA TYR A 109 -6.69 8.65 7.19
C TYR A 109 -7.58 8.48 5.98
N VAL A 110 -8.30 9.54 5.62
CA VAL A 110 -8.98 9.69 4.33
C VAL A 110 -8.72 11.09 3.82
N ARG A 111 -8.27 11.20 2.57
CA ARG A 111 -8.06 12.50 1.94
C ARG A 111 -9.41 13.17 1.71
N GLN A 112 -9.60 14.36 2.28
CA GLN A 112 -10.77 15.20 1.99
C GLN A 112 -10.68 15.71 0.55
N ALA A 113 -11.83 15.76 -0.14
CA ALA A 113 -11.94 16.15 -1.55
C ALA A 113 -11.67 17.65 -1.77
#